data_AF-A0A1V4QQ38-F1
#
_entry.id   AF-A0A1V4QQ38-F1
#
_cell.length_a   1.000
_cell.length_b   1.000
_cell.length_c   1.000
_cell.angle_alpha   90.00
_cell.angle_beta   90.00
_cell.angle_gamma   90.00
#
_symmetry.space_group_name_H-M   'P 1'
#
loop_
_entity.id
_entity.type
_entity.pdbx_description
1 polymer ?
#
loop_
_entity_poly.entity_id
_entity_poly.type
_entity_poly.pdbx_seq_one_letter_code
_entity_poly.pdbx_strand_id
1 'polypeptide(L)'
;MLIYRVEDITMSKPKSSNHQLDDMHRIPASFTKDMMEWLDKVARDAKFSGGASLRITQILRALVKAGMKLDVDVSGVKDEEELLDRIIAAIQKKGKKKR
;
A
#
# COMPACT_ATOMS: atom_id res chain seq x y z
N MET A 1 -15.32 9.30 -58.63
CA MET A 1 -14.02 9.27 -57.91
C MET A 1 -14.30 9.33 -56.42
N LEU A 2 -14.31 8.18 -55.75
CA LEU A 2 -14.31 8.04 -54.29
C LEU A 2 -13.41 6.83 -54.01
N ILE A 3 -12.17 7.10 -53.65
CA ILE A 3 -11.19 6.07 -53.31
C ILE A 3 -11.31 5.86 -51.80
N TYR A 4 -11.95 4.77 -51.39
CA TYR A 4 -11.91 4.32 -49.99
C TYR A 4 -10.50 3.77 -49.73
N ARG A 5 -9.79 4.41 -48.80
CA ARG A 5 -8.43 4.02 -48.41
C ARG A 5 -8.51 2.86 -47.42
N VAL A 6 -7.90 1.75 -47.84
CA VAL A 6 -7.63 0.53 -47.08
C VAL A 6 -6.54 0.85 -46.06
N GLU A 7 -6.92 1.11 -44.82
CA GLU A 7 -6.05 1.05 -43.63
C GLU A 7 -6.92 0.60 -42.46
N ASP A 8 -7.29 -0.67 -42.59
CA ASP A 8 -7.71 -1.61 -41.58
C ASP A 8 -7.08 -1.38 -40.19
N ILE A 9 -7.95 -1.55 -39.19
CA ILE A 9 -7.69 -2.36 -38.00
C ILE A 9 -6.48 -1.91 -37.17
N THR A 10 -6.72 -0.95 -36.27
CA THR A 10 -6.23 -1.12 -34.91
C THR A 10 -7.38 -0.92 -33.94
N MET A 11 -7.90 -2.04 -33.42
CA MET A 11 -8.72 -2.06 -32.23
C MET A 11 -7.93 -1.39 -31.09
N SER A 12 -8.26 -0.12 -30.84
CA SER A 12 -7.86 0.54 -29.61
C SER A 12 -8.67 -0.09 -28.48
N LYS A 13 -8.02 -1.01 -27.75
CA LYS A 13 -8.52 -1.59 -26.49
C LYS A 13 -9.17 -0.48 -25.64
N PRO A 14 -10.31 -0.76 -24.97
CA PRO A 14 -10.94 0.24 -24.11
C PRO A 14 -9.92 0.73 -23.09
N LYS A 15 -9.73 2.06 -23.04
CA LYS A 15 -8.93 2.73 -22.02
C LYS A 15 -9.58 2.44 -20.66
N SER A 16 -9.11 1.41 -19.96
CA SER A 16 -9.43 1.22 -18.55
C SER A 16 -9.05 2.51 -17.82
N SER A 17 -10.05 3.15 -17.23
CA SER A 17 -9.97 4.36 -16.43
C SER A 17 -8.93 4.20 -15.30
N ASN A 18 -7.72 4.69 -15.52
CA ASN A 18 -6.58 4.52 -14.61
C ASN A 18 -6.12 5.87 -13.98
N HIS A 19 -7.05 6.78 -13.72
CA HIS A 19 -6.79 8.10 -13.11
C HIS A 19 -6.28 8.06 -11.65
N GLN A 20 -6.07 6.88 -11.04
CA GLN A 20 -5.61 6.75 -9.65
C GLN A 20 -4.09 6.49 -9.53
N LEU A 21 -3.37 6.33 -10.64
CA LEU A 21 -1.92 6.08 -10.61
C LEU A 21 -1.07 7.33 -10.85
N ASP A 22 -1.66 8.43 -11.32
CA ASP A 22 -0.92 9.65 -11.67
C ASP A 22 -0.29 10.35 -10.44
N ASP A 23 -0.85 10.17 -9.24
CA ASP A 23 -0.33 10.76 -7.99
C ASP A 23 0.47 9.78 -7.10
N MET A 24 1.00 8.69 -7.68
CA MET A 24 1.80 7.72 -6.91
C MET A 24 3.31 7.98 -7.03
N HIS A 25 3.93 8.39 -5.91
CA HIS A 25 5.39 8.48 -5.81
C HIS A 25 6.01 7.13 -5.42
N ARG A 26 7.07 6.71 -6.14
CA ARG A 26 7.88 5.55 -5.79
C ARG A 26 8.98 5.96 -4.84
N ILE A 27 9.11 5.22 -3.73
CA ILE A 27 10.13 5.45 -2.72
C ILE A 27 11.02 4.19 -2.65
N PRO A 28 12.34 4.30 -2.79
CA PRO A 28 13.25 3.20 -2.49
C PRO A 28 13.26 2.97 -0.98
N ALA A 29 13.08 1.73 -0.55
CA ALA A 29 13.10 1.35 0.86
C ALA A 29 13.93 0.08 1.04
N SER A 30 14.77 0.07 2.07
CA SER A 30 15.60 -1.06 2.46
C SER A 30 14.93 -1.80 3.61
N PHE A 31 14.78 -3.10 3.48
CA PHE A 31 14.22 -3.97 4.51
C PHE A 31 15.21 -5.09 4.83
N THR A 32 15.26 -5.49 6.09
CA THR A 32 16.02 -6.69 6.47
C THR A 32 15.35 -7.95 5.93
N LYS A 33 16.08 -9.07 5.92
CA LYS A 33 15.52 -10.38 5.54
C LYS A 33 14.29 -10.73 6.36
N ASP A 34 14.35 -10.51 7.67
CA ASP A 34 13.26 -10.83 8.59
C ASP A 34 12.01 -9.97 8.33
N MET A 35 12.18 -8.69 8.00
CA MET A 35 11.07 -7.82 7.61
C MET A 35 10.41 -8.30 6.31
N MET A 36 11.21 -8.71 5.32
CA MET A 36 10.69 -9.27 4.06
C MET A 36 9.95 -10.59 4.28
N GLU A 37 10.51 -11.49 5.09
CA GLU A 37 9.87 -12.76 5.43
C GLU A 37 8.55 -12.55 6.18
N TRP A 38 8.49 -11.56 7.07
CA TRP A 38 7.26 -11.17 7.74
C TRP A 38 6.20 -10.65 6.75
N LEU A 39 6.57 -9.76 5.82
CA LEU A 39 5.65 -9.25 4.79
C LEU A 39 5.11 -10.37 3.90
N ASP A 40 5.97 -11.31 3.49
CA ASP A 40 5.56 -12.49 2.72
C ASP A 40 4.64 -13.41 3.52
N LYS A 41 4.92 -13.59 4.81
CA LYS A 41 4.03 -14.36 5.70
C LYS A 41 2.66 -13.71 5.80
N VAL A 42 2.56 -12.39 5.98
CA VAL A 42 1.28 -11.67 6.02
C VAL A 42 0.50 -11.87 4.71
N ALA A 43 1.17 -11.74 3.56
CA ALA A 43 0.54 -11.96 2.26
C ALA A 43 0.03 -13.39 2.08
N ARG A 44 0.81 -14.39 2.51
CA ARG A 44 0.44 -15.81 2.49
C ARG A 44 -0.74 -16.08 3.41
N ASP A 45 -0.66 -15.67 4.67
CA ASP A 45 -1.69 -15.91 5.69
C ASP A 45 -3.04 -15.32 5.26
N ALA A 46 -3.04 -14.12 4.67
CA ALA A 46 -4.24 -13.51 4.11
C ALA A 46 -4.88 -14.35 2.99
N LYS A 47 -4.07 -14.97 2.12
CA LYS A 47 -4.56 -15.86 1.05
C LYS A 47 -5.03 -17.22 1.58
N PHE A 48 -4.25 -17.85 2.46
CA PHE A 48 -4.54 -19.18 2.99
C PHE A 48 -5.76 -19.19 3.92
N SER A 49 -6.06 -18.08 4.60
CA SER A 49 -7.28 -17.91 5.40
C SER A 49 -8.55 -17.65 4.56
N GLY A 50 -8.49 -17.82 3.23
CA GLY A 50 -9.62 -17.62 2.32
C GLY A 50 -9.81 -16.16 1.88
N GLY A 51 -8.90 -15.26 2.26
CA GLY A 51 -8.89 -13.87 1.85
C GLY A 51 -8.20 -13.63 0.50
N ALA A 52 -8.06 -12.35 0.14
CA ALA A 52 -7.45 -11.94 -1.12
C ALA A 52 -5.92 -12.10 -1.10
N SER A 53 -5.34 -12.37 -2.27
CA SER A 53 -3.88 -12.30 -2.45
C SER A 53 -3.44 -10.84 -2.37
N LEU A 54 -2.71 -10.50 -1.32
CA LEU A 54 -2.18 -9.14 -1.11
C LEU A 54 -0.76 -9.03 -1.66
N ARG A 55 -0.48 -8.01 -2.47
CA ARG A 55 0.90 -7.62 -2.79
C ARG A 55 1.53 -6.91 -1.59
N ILE A 56 2.85 -7.05 -1.42
CA ILE A 56 3.61 -6.33 -0.38
C ILE A 56 3.31 -4.82 -0.41
N THR A 57 3.25 -4.21 -1.60
CA THR A 57 2.91 -2.78 -1.74
C THR A 57 1.50 -2.43 -1.26
N GLN A 58 0.54 -3.35 -1.31
CA GLN A 58 -0.80 -3.15 -0.75
C GLN A 58 -0.77 -3.21 0.78
N ILE A 59 0.01 -4.13 1.34
CA ILE A 59 0.22 -4.25 2.80
C ILE A 59 0.86 -2.96 3.32
N LEU A 60 1.97 -2.52 2.71
CA LEU A 60 2.65 -1.27 3.09
C LEU A 60 1.72 -0.05 2.98
N ARG A 61 0.96 0.08 1.88
CA ARG A 61 -0.04 1.15 1.76
C ARG A 61 -1.11 1.09 2.84
N ALA A 62 -1.56 -0.10 3.23
CA ALA A 62 -2.55 -0.25 4.30
C ALA A 62 -1.98 0.17 5.67
N LEU A 63 -0.71 -0.17 5.95
CA LEU A 63 0.00 0.25 7.16
C LEU A 63 0.17 1.77 7.22
N VAL A 64 0.61 2.41 6.12
CA VAL A 64 0.72 3.88 6.05
C VAL A 64 -0.64 4.54 6.30
N LYS A 65 -1.71 4.04 5.65
CA LYS A 65 -3.08 4.54 5.87
C LYS A 65 -3.55 4.34 7.31
N ALA A 66 -3.12 3.28 8.00
CA ALA A 66 -3.41 3.08 9.41
C ALA A 66 -2.68 4.13 10.27
N GLY A 67 -1.40 4.39 10.00
CA GLY A 67 -0.63 5.46 10.63
C GLY A 67 -1.29 6.83 10.52
N MET A 68 -1.76 7.20 9.32
CA MET A 68 -2.51 8.46 9.09
C MET A 68 -3.76 8.58 9.95
N LYS A 69 -4.38 7.46 10.36
CA LYS A 69 -5.61 7.44 11.20
C LYS A 69 -5.34 7.36 12.69
N LEU A 70 -4.09 7.08 13.09
CA LEU A 70 -3.69 6.91 14.49
C LEU A 70 -3.32 8.24 15.15
N ASP A 71 -3.12 9.31 14.37
CA ASP A 71 -2.74 10.65 14.86
C ASP A 71 -1.53 10.58 15.80
N VAL A 72 -0.47 9.91 15.31
CA VAL A 72 0.77 9.71 16.06
C VAL A 72 1.52 11.03 16.11
N ASP A 73 1.82 11.52 17.32
CA ASP A 73 2.64 12.71 17.49
C ASP A 73 4.11 12.38 17.20
N VAL A 74 4.62 12.94 16.09
CA VAL A 74 6.01 12.78 15.65
C VAL A 74 6.91 13.93 16.10
N SER A 75 6.39 14.87 16.89
CA SER A 75 7.14 16.04 17.34
C SER A 75 8.34 15.61 18.18
N GLY A 76 9.53 16.01 17.76
CA GLY A 76 10.78 15.75 18.48
C GLY A 76 11.24 14.29 18.52
N VAL A 77 10.73 13.42 17.64
CA VAL A 77 11.25 12.04 17.47
C VAL A 77 12.72 12.09 17.04
N LYS A 78 13.57 11.30 17.69
CA LYS A 78 15.02 11.29 17.49
C LYS A 78 15.50 10.19 16.55
N ASP A 79 14.83 9.04 16.58
CA ASP A 79 15.23 7.85 15.81
C ASP A 79 14.02 6.97 15.44
N GLU A 80 14.30 5.91 14.67
CA GLU A 80 13.30 4.98 14.16
C GLU A 80 12.63 4.16 15.29
N GLU A 81 13.38 3.82 16.34
CA GLU A 81 12.87 3.03 17.46
C GLU A 81 11.87 3.85 18.29
N GLU A 82 12.18 5.12 18.55
CA GLU A 82 11.26 6.05 19.22
C GLU A 82 9.97 6.23 18.40
N LEU A 83 10.06 6.32 17.07
CA LEU A 83 8.88 6.40 16.21
C LEU A 83 8.02 5.14 16.32
N LEU A 84 8.64 3.97 16.31
CA LEU A 84 7.96 2.68 16.44
C LEU A 84 7.18 2.60 17.76
N ASP A 85 7.83 2.97 18.87
CA ASP A 85 7.21 2.98 20.19
C ASP A 85 5.99 3.90 20.25
N ARG A 86 6.09 5.10 19.66
CA ARG A 86 4.95 6.04 19.59
C ARG A 86 3.80 5.49 18.76
N ILE A 87 4.08 4.83 17.64
CA ILE A 87 3.05 4.17 16.82
C ILE A 87 2.35 3.07 17.63
N ILE A 88 3.11 2.23 18.34
CA ILE A 88 2.56 1.16 19.18
C ILE A 88 1.67 1.73 20.28
N ALA A 89 2.14 2.78 20.98
CA ALA A 89 1.38 3.46 22.01
C ALA A 89 0.05 4.04 21.47
N ALA A 90 0.06 4.63 20.28
CA ALA A 90 -1.15 5.14 19.64
C ALA A 90 -2.17 4.03 19.31
N ILE A 91 -1.70 2.87 18.84
CA ILE A 91 -2.54 1.69 18.58
C ILE A 91 -3.21 1.22 19.88
N GLN A 92 -2.44 1.10 20.97
CA GLN A 92 -2.96 0.66 22.26
C GLN A 92 -3.99 1.66 22.83
N LYS A 93 -3.75 2.96 22.68
CA LYS A 93 -4.69 4.01 23.11
C LYS A 93 -6.03 3.93 22.38
N LYS A 94 -6.03 3.68 21.07
CA LYS A 94 -7.27 3.46 20.31
C LYS A 94 -8.01 2.18 20.72
N GLY A 95 -7.29 1.10 21.03
CA GLY A 95 -7.88 -0.14 21.50
C GLY A 95 -8.65 0.01 22.82
N LYS A 96 -8.18 0.86 23.74
CA LYS A 96 -8.84 1.15 25.03
C LYS A 96 -10.10 2.01 24.90
N LYS A 97 -10.19 2.87 23.87
CA LYS A 97 -11.31 3.82 23.68
C LYS A 97 -12.59 3.16 23.13
N LYS A 98 -12.53 1.87 22.77
CA LYS A 98 -13.65 1.11 22.18
C LYS A 98 -14.25 0.07 23.15
N ARG A 99 -13.92 0.12 24.44
CA ARG A 99 -14.48 -0.73 25.49
C ARG A 99 -15.25 0.12 26.50
#